data_AF-A0A7C4Y2G8-F1
#
_entry.id   AF-A0A7C4Y2G8-F1
#
_cell.length_a   1.000
_cell.length_b   1.000
_cell.length_c   1.000
_cell.angle_alpha   90.00
_cell.angle_beta   90.00
_cell.angle_gamma   90.00
#
_symmetry.space_group_name_H-M   'P 1'
#
loop_
_entity.id
_entity.type
_entity.pdbx_description
1 polymer ?
#
loop_
_entity_poly.entity_id
_entity_poly.type
_entity_poly.pdbx_seq_one_letter_code
_entity_poly.pdbx_strand_id
1 'polypeptide(L)'
;MILFFIRRRHKKLHPSQDKEWYLQFALSKEDAVSQLLLLLSFFFLGVTLLAFNHDFGEPLSWRTILFIKLAIGLIGAYYLKTIYILVFSLVELMGWWGAQAAEWISGKDIKISALLAGLSLLALIFYSLGHLHERQMKFKRFALVYLVLGIIVVTVALFFFSTKIGIGVIGEMTKGNSFFGSWQLALSLFIFLISVVGTTLYAAAQKLLSPFETLAVFALTCLFGTIALLPEQTMFVPAYSYYDDIKLSSTGVLWALVFNFAIFFELLGLIFSGYSRRETWLINLGALFLYLLIIVKYFDWLFAFLDKSIFFIGAGILLFVIGWFMEKGRRYMISNIKA
;
A
#
# COMPACT_ATOMS: atom_id res chain seq x y z
N MET A 1 1.95 -18.24 -5.43
CA MET A 1 3.04 -18.87 -6.21
C MET A 1 3.99 -17.77 -6.68
N ILE A 2 4.93 -17.38 -5.81
CA ILE A 2 5.86 -16.25 -5.96
C ILE A 2 7.18 -16.82 -6.50
N LEU A 3 7.26 -17.02 -7.82
CA LEU A 3 8.48 -17.45 -8.50
C LEU A 3 8.58 -16.73 -9.84
N PHE A 4 8.84 -15.42 -9.79
CA PHE A 4 9.46 -14.70 -10.90
C PHE A 4 10.85 -14.23 -10.46
N PHE A 5 11.71 -15.21 -10.13
CA PHE A 5 13.14 -15.02 -10.11
C PHE A 5 13.60 -14.85 -11.56
N ILE A 6 13.73 -13.59 -11.99
CA ILE A 6 14.41 -13.24 -13.23
C ILE A 6 15.85 -13.71 -13.10
N ARG A 7 16.13 -14.88 -13.70
CA ARG A 7 17.48 -15.42 -13.93
C ARG A 7 18.17 -14.54 -14.98
N ARG A 8 18.55 -13.31 -14.61
CA ARG A 8 19.46 -12.48 -15.42
C ARG A 8 20.82 -13.19 -15.42
N ARG A 9 21.25 -13.65 -16.60
CA ARG A 9 22.60 -14.21 -16.82
C ARG A 9 23.63 -13.24 -16.22
N HIS A 10 24.35 -13.69 -15.21
CA HIS A 10 25.50 -13.00 -14.62
C HIS A 10 26.52 -12.68 -15.72
N LYS A 11 26.52 -11.45 -16.21
CA LYS A 11 27.78 -10.82 -16.63
C LYS A 11 28.43 -10.30 -15.34
N LYS A 12 29.68 -10.69 -15.13
CA LYS A 12 30.56 -10.24 -14.03
C LYS A 12 30.84 -8.73 -14.15
N LEU A 13 29.83 -7.88 -14.00
CA LEU A 13 30.04 -6.47 -13.69
C LEU A 13 30.00 -6.31 -12.17
N HIS A 14 30.93 -5.52 -11.65
CA HIS A 14 30.94 -5.14 -10.25
C HIS A 14 29.59 -4.49 -9.89
N PRO A 15 28.97 -4.77 -8.72
CA PRO A 15 27.64 -4.25 -8.37
C PRO A 15 27.51 -2.72 -8.45
N SER A 16 28.62 -1.99 -8.33
CA SER A 16 28.68 -0.53 -8.43
C SER A 16 28.58 0.02 -9.87
N GLN A 17 28.74 -0.82 -10.89
CA GLN A 17 28.64 -0.44 -12.30
C GLN A 17 27.26 -0.76 -12.92
N ASP A 18 26.37 -1.43 -12.19
CA ASP A 18 24.99 -1.64 -12.62
C ASP A 18 24.16 -0.38 -12.36
N LYS A 19 23.58 0.18 -13.42
CA LYS A 19 22.73 1.39 -13.35
C LYS A 19 21.50 1.16 -12.46
N GLU A 20 21.14 -0.11 -12.21
CA GLU A 20 20.00 -0.58 -11.41
C GLU A 20 20.39 -1.18 -10.05
N TRP A 21 21.62 -0.97 -9.54
CA TRP A 21 22.11 -1.58 -8.28
C TRP A 21 21.17 -1.37 -7.08
N TYR A 22 20.47 -0.25 -7.05
CA TYR A 22 19.56 0.13 -5.97
C TYR A 22 18.26 -0.68 -5.95
N LEU A 23 17.93 -1.39 -7.04
CA LEU A 23 16.81 -2.34 -7.09
C LEU A 23 17.11 -3.65 -6.35
N GLN A 24 18.39 -3.91 -6.03
CA GLN A 24 18.79 -5.14 -5.36
C GLN A 24 18.69 -4.99 -3.84
N PHE A 25 17.90 -5.87 -3.22
CA PHE A 25 17.76 -5.93 -1.76
C PHE A 25 19.04 -6.36 -1.03
N ALA A 26 19.92 -7.12 -1.70
CA ALA A 26 21.24 -7.50 -1.20
C ALA A 26 22.27 -7.41 -2.33
N LEU A 27 23.45 -6.88 -2.03
CA LEU A 27 24.52 -6.67 -3.02
C LEU A 27 25.36 -7.92 -3.26
N SER A 28 25.36 -8.85 -2.30
CA SER A 28 26.04 -10.14 -2.39
C SER A 28 25.27 -11.21 -1.60
N LYS A 29 25.67 -12.47 -1.74
CA LYS A 29 25.07 -13.57 -0.96
C LYS A 29 25.40 -13.41 0.52
N GLU A 30 26.60 -12.95 0.83
CA GLU A 30 27.07 -12.69 2.19
C GLU A 30 26.28 -11.53 2.84
N ASP A 31 26.01 -10.46 2.07
CA ASP A 31 25.15 -9.35 2.50
C ASP A 31 23.72 -9.84 2.80
N ALA A 32 23.15 -10.70 1.93
CA ALA A 32 21.82 -11.27 2.15
C ALA A 32 21.76 -12.13 3.44
N VAL A 33 22.76 -12.97 3.67
CA VAL A 33 22.85 -13.80 4.88
C VAL A 33 23.02 -12.94 6.13
N SER A 34 23.87 -11.91 6.07
CA SER A 34 24.07 -10.97 7.18
C SER A 34 22.78 -10.22 7.53
N GLN A 35 22.07 -9.68 6.52
CA GLN A 35 20.79 -9.01 6.73
C GLN A 35 19.73 -9.94 7.30
N LEU A 36 19.71 -11.21 6.89
CA LEU A 36 18.77 -12.20 7.40
C LEU A 36 19.08 -12.59 8.86
N LEU A 37 20.34 -12.78 9.21
CA LEU A 37 20.75 -13.05 10.60
C LEU A 37 20.43 -11.87 11.52
N LEU A 38 20.64 -10.64 11.05
CA LEU A 38 20.29 -9.44 11.80
C LEU A 38 18.77 -9.30 11.97
N LEU A 39 17.98 -9.60 10.92
CA LEU A 39 16.52 -9.66 11.02
C LEU A 39 16.07 -10.73 12.03
N LEU A 40 16.69 -11.91 12.02
CA LEU A 40 16.37 -12.98 12.96
C LEU A 40 16.68 -12.57 14.41
N SER A 41 17.84 -11.96 14.65
CA SER A 41 18.21 -11.38 15.95
C SER A 41 17.16 -10.37 16.42
N PHE A 42 16.67 -9.53 15.51
CA PHE A 42 15.63 -8.56 15.81
C PHE A 42 14.26 -9.20 16.15
N PHE A 43 13.90 -10.31 15.50
CA PHE A 43 12.73 -11.09 15.90
C PHE A 43 12.89 -11.70 17.30
N PHE A 44 14.06 -12.29 17.57
CA PHE A 44 14.36 -12.84 18.90
C PHE A 44 14.31 -11.76 19.97
N LEU A 45 14.81 -10.55 19.71
CA LEU A 45 14.69 -9.42 20.62
C LEU A 45 13.22 -9.13 20.99
N GLY A 46 12.31 -9.17 20.01
CA GLY A 46 10.88 -9.02 20.26
C GLY A 46 10.31 -10.12 21.16
N VAL A 47 10.65 -11.38 20.88
CA VAL A 47 10.21 -12.53 21.67
C VAL A 47 10.77 -12.47 23.09
N THR A 48 12.05 -12.11 23.25
CA THR A 48 12.67 -11.97 24.57
C THR A 48 12.02 -10.86 25.37
N LEU A 49 11.71 -9.70 24.77
CA LEU A 49 11.03 -8.61 25.47
C LEU A 49 9.63 -9.02 25.93
N LEU A 50 8.90 -9.80 25.12
CA LEU A 50 7.60 -10.35 25.50
C LEU A 50 7.72 -11.36 26.65
N ALA A 51 8.69 -12.28 26.58
CA ALA A 51 8.94 -13.26 27.62
C ALA A 51 9.32 -12.59 28.95
N PHE A 52 10.27 -11.65 28.93
CA PHE A 52 10.62 -10.86 30.10
C PHE A 52 9.41 -10.12 30.68
N ASN A 53 8.60 -9.48 29.82
CA ASN A 53 7.39 -8.80 30.29
C ASN A 53 6.42 -9.76 30.98
N HIS A 54 6.26 -10.98 30.46
CA HIS A 54 5.42 -11.99 31.10
C HIS A 54 5.99 -12.43 32.46
N ASP A 55 7.29 -12.70 32.54
CA ASP A 55 7.96 -13.12 33.78
C ASP A 55 7.90 -12.05 34.89
N PHE A 56 7.85 -10.76 34.52
CA PHE A 56 7.70 -9.63 35.46
C PHE A 56 6.24 -9.30 35.81
N GLY A 57 5.26 -10.11 35.40
CA GLY A 57 3.84 -9.89 35.72
C GLY A 57 3.15 -8.87 34.80
N GLU A 58 3.58 -8.77 33.54
CA GLU A 58 2.99 -7.98 32.46
C GLU A 58 2.85 -6.46 32.74
N PRO A 59 3.94 -5.77 33.15
CA PRO A 59 3.89 -4.33 33.43
C PRO A 59 3.59 -3.48 32.18
N LEU A 60 3.97 -3.95 30.99
CA LEU A 60 3.73 -3.26 29.72
C LEU A 60 2.75 -4.03 28.86
N SER A 61 1.92 -3.30 28.11
CA SER A 61 1.08 -3.92 27.08
C SER A 61 1.94 -4.49 25.95
N TRP A 62 1.52 -5.61 25.36
CA TRP A 62 2.22 -6.22 24.22
C TRP A 62 2.37 -5.25 23.03
N ARG A 63 1.42 -4.31 22.85
CA ARG A 63 1.48 -3.25 21.83
C ARG A 63 2.61 -2.25 22.09
N THR A 64 2.88 -1.93 23.35
CA THR A 64 4.01 -1.06 23.74
C THR A 64 5.34 -1.76 23.45
N ILE A 65 5.42 -3.06 23.70
CA ILE A 65 6.62 -3.86 23.40
C ILE A 65 6.86 -3.93 21.89
N LEU A 66 5.80 -4.15 21.10
CA LEU A 66 5.91 -4.08 19.64
C LEU A 66 6.37 -2.71 19.16
N PHE A 67 5.90 -1.61 19.77
CA PHE A 67 6.37 -0.27 19.45
C PHE A 67 7.86 -0.06 19.77
N ILE A 68 8.31 -0.51 20.95
CA ILE A 68 9.72 -0.42 21.34
C ILE A 68 10.60 -1.21 20.38
N LYS A 69 10.20 -2.46 20.10
CA LYS A 69 10.89 -3.31 19.13
C LYS A 69 10.96 -2.58 17.79
N LEU A 70 9.84 -2.15 17.24
CA LEU A 70 9.75 -1.38 15.99
C LEU A 70 10.71 -0.17 15.95
N ALA A 71 10.75 0.62 17.02
CA ALA A 71 11.64 1.79 17.11
C ALA A 71 13.12 1.37 17.03
N ILE A 72 13.51 0.32 17.77
CA ILE A 72 14.86 -0.27 17.70
C ILE A 72 15.14 -0.78 16.27
N GLY A 73 14.14 -1.34 15.59
CA GLY A 73 14.26 -1.87 14.23
C GLY A 73 14.53 -0.78 13.22
N LEU A 74 13.76 0.31 13.26
CA LEU A 74 13.97 1.46 12.39
C LEU A 74 15.36 2.09 12.64
N ILE A 75 15.73 2.32 13.90
CA ILE A 75 17.06 2.86 14.23
C ILE A 75 18.17 1.92 13.73
N GLY A 76 18.04 0.62 13.98
CA GLY A 76 18.96 -0.41 13.54
C GLY A 76 19.08 -0.47 12.01
N ALA A 77 17.97 -0.35 11.29
CA ALA A 77 17.96 -0.35 9.83
C ALA A 77 18.77 0.80 9.24
N TYR A 78 18.61 2.02 9.76
CA TYR A 78 19.36 3.19 9.30
C TYR A 78 20.83 3.18 9.73
N TYR A 79 21.12 2.70 10.94
CA TYR A 79 22.48 2.63 11.47
C TYR A 79 23.30 1.54 10.76
N LEU A 80 22.76 0.33 10.66
CA LEU A 80 23.41 -0.84 10.06
C LEU A 80 23.25 -0.89 8.53
N LYS A 81 22.46 0.02 7.94
CA LYS A 81 22.15 0.10 6.51
C LYS A 81 21.48 -1.17 5.96
N THR A 82 20.65 -1.82 6.76
CA THR A 82 20.01 -3.11 6.43
C THR A 82 18.60 -2.91 5.89
N ILE A 83 18.32 -3.52 4.73
CA ILE A 83 17.06 -3.29 4.01
C ILE A 83 15.96 -4.22 4.53
N TYR A 84 16.30 -5.47 4.87
CA TYR A 84 15.32 -6.41 5.42
C TYR A 84 14.69 -5.90 6.72
N ILE A 85 15.51 -5.37 7.64
CA ILE A 85 15.00 -4.79 8.89
C ILE A 85 14.09 -3.60 8.60
N LEU A 86 14.43 -2.75 7.62
CA LEU A 86 13.58 -1.63 7.22
C LEU A 86 12.20 -2.11 6.71
N VAL A 87 12.18 -3.08 5.78
CA VAL A 87 10.93 -3.63 5.22
C VAL A 87 10.03 -4.15 6.34
N PHE A 88 10.58 -4.99 7.21
CA PHE A 88 9.82 -5.57 8.32
C PHE A 88 9.37 -4.51 9.33
N SER A 89 10.21 -3.53 9.64
CA SER A 89 9.84 -2.44 10.55
C SER A 89 8.70 -1.59 9.98
N LEU A 90 8.70 -1.27 8.70
CA LEU A 90 7.61 -0.48 8.10
C LEU A 90 6.29 -1.26 8.05
N VAL A 91 6.34 -2.56 7.77
CA VAL A 91 5.16 -3.43 7.85
C VAL A 91 4.66 -3.55 9.29
N GLU A 92 5.58 -3.68 10.25
CA GLU A 92 5.26 -3.74 11.68
C GLU A 92 4.68 -2.42 12.20
N LEU A 93 5.10 -1.25 11.69
CA LEU A 93 4.49 0.04 12.00
C LEU A 93 3.02 0.10 11.57
N MET A 94 2.70 -0.42 10.38
CA MET A 94 1.33 -0.49 9.90
C MET A 94 0.47 -1.45 10.74
N GLY A 95 1.03 -2.63 11.07
CA GLY A 95 0.38 -3.58 11.97
C GLY A 95 0.17 -3.03 13.38
N TRP A 96 1.16 -2.32 13.91
CA TRP A 96 1.10 -1.66 15.21
C TRP A 96 0.01 -0.59 15.24
N TRP A 97 -0.06 0.27 14.21
CA TRP A 97 -1.14 1.25 14.10
C TRP A 97 -2.52 0.58 14.14
N GLY A 98 -2.71 -0.48 13.35
CA GLY A 98 -3.98 -1.23 13.35
C GLY A 98 -4.34 -1.77 14.73
N ALA A 99 -3.39 -2.39 15.44
CA ALA A 99 -3.60 -2.92 16.78
C ALA A 99 -3.86 -1.83 17.83
N GLN A 100 -3.11 -0.73 17.76
CA GLN A 100 -3.19 0.35 18.74
C GLN A 100 -4.46 1.20 18.57
N ALA A 101 -4.83 1.52 17.34
CA ALA A 101 -6.05 2.27 17.06
C ALA A 101 -7.31 1.43 17.34
N ALA A 102 -7.26 0.11 17.15
CA ALA A 102 -8.34 -0.80 17.54
C ALA A 102 -8.58 -0.79 19.05
N GLU A 103 -7.51 -0.74 19.85
CA GLU A 103 -7.63 -0.59 21.31
C GLU A 103 -8.30 0.73 21.70
N TRP A 104 -7.94 1.84 21.05
CA TRP A 104 -8.51 3.15 21.37
C TRP A 104 -10.01 3.26 21.05
N ILE A 105 -10.49 2.42 20.13
CA ILE A 105 -11.90 2.28 19.74
C ILE A 105 -12.59 1.20 20.57
N SER A 106 -11.86 0.21 21.10
CA SER A 106 -12.40 -0.88 21.91
C SER A 106 -13.24 -0.36 23.08
N GLY A 107 -14.47 -0.88 23.21
CA GLY A 107 -15.42 -0.46 24.25
C GLY A 107 -16.06 0.91 24.01
N LYS A 108 -15.80 1.58 22.88
CA LYS A 108 -16.43 2.84 22.49
C LYS A 108 -17.18 2.66 21.17
N ASP A 109 -18.32 3.31 21.05
CA ASP A 109 -19.06 3.37 19.79
C ASP A 109 -18.42 4.41 18.86
N ILE A 110 -17.23 4.12 18.34
CA ILE A 110 -16.45 4.99 17.44
C ILE A 110 -16.30 4.32 16.08
N LYS A 111 -16.41 5.13 15.02
CA LYS A 111 -16.21 4.71 13.62
C LYS A 111 -14.87 4.02 13.37
N ILE A 112 -14.94 2.85 12.74
CA ILE A 112 -13.78 2.07 12.28
C ILE A 112 -13.13 2.73 11.05
N SER A 113 -13.84 3.61 10.33
CA SER A 113 -13.29 4.32 9.16
C SER A 113 -12.02 5.12 9.47
N ALA A 114 -11.86 5.56 10.72
CA ALA A 114 -10.69 6.29 11.18
C ALA A 114 -9.41 5.42 11.29
N LEU A 115 -9.54 4.14 11.62
CA LEU A 115 -8.43 3.16 11.60
C LEU A 115 -7.83 3.06 10.19
N LEU A 116 -8.72 2.87 9.22
CA LEU A 116 -8.38 2.74 7.81
C LEU A 116 -7.77 4.04 7.27
N ALA A 117 -8.36 5.19 7.59
CA ALA A 117 -7.80 6.48 7.18
C ALA A 117 -6.38 6.66 7.69
N GLY A 118 -6.10 6.25 8.94
CA GLY A 118 -4.74 6.28 9.48
C GLY A 118 -3.75 5.39 8.72
N LEU A 119 -4.15 4.17 8.35
CA LEU A 119 -3.33 3.28 7.52
C LEU A 119 -3.05 3.91 6.15
N SER A 120 -4.07 4.45 5.48
CA SER A 120 -3.91 5.08 4.18
C SER A 120 -3.02 6.34 4.26
N LEU A 121 -3.17 7.16 5.30
CA LEU A 121 -2.30 8.31 5.52
C LEU A 121 -0.85 7.88 5.77
N LEU A 122 -0.60 6.87 6.59
CA LEU A 122 0.74 6.30 6.80
C LEU A 122 1.37 5.82 5.48
N ALA A 123 0.60 5.15 4.62
CA ALA A 123 1.07 4.72 3.31
C ALA A 123 1.45 5.90 2.39
N LEU A 124 0.69 6.99 2.42
CA LEU A 124 1.00 8.22 1.69
C LEU A 124 2.22 8.95 2.27
N ILE A 125 2.43 8.90 3.60
CA ILE A 125 3.67 9.37 4.24
C ILE A 125 4.84 8.56 3.72
N PHE A 126 4.74 7.22 3.65
CA PHE A 126 5.81 6.38 3.11
C PHE A 126 6.13 6.75 1.67
N TYR A 127 5.12 6.93 0.82
CA TYR A 127 5.35 7.36 -0.56
C TYR A 127 6.11 8.70 -0.62
N SER A 128 5.68 9.68 0.17
CA SER A 128 6.26 11.03 0.19
C SER A 128 7.69 11.04 0.76
N LEU A 129 7.93 10.30 1.85
CA LEU A 129 9.26 10.09 2.42
C LEU A 129 10.18 9.34 1.46
N GLY A 130 9.65 8.39 0.68
CA GLY A 130 10.39 7.67 -0.34
C GLY A 130 11.08 8.63 -1.31
N HIS A 131 10.32 9.56 -1.88
CA HIS A 131 10.87 10.60 -2.78
C HIS A 131 11.91 11.49 -2.09
N LEU A 132 11.72 11.83 -0.82
CA LEU A 132 12.72 12.60 -0.05
C LEU A 132 14.04 11.83 0.12
N HIS A 133 13.98 10.51 0.30
CA HIS A 133 15.16 9.66 0.42
C HIS A 133 15.89 9.50 -0.93
N GLU A 134 15.21 9.65 -2.07
CA GLU A 134 15.87 9.59 -3.40
C GLU A 134 16.89 10.71 -3.59
N ARG A 135 16.73 11.84 -2.90
CA ARG A 135 17.63 13.01 -3.00
C ARG A 135 19.09 12.66 -2.71
N GLN A 136 19.33 11.73 -1.78
CA GLN A 136 20.68 11.34 -1.39
C GLN A 136 21.00 9.95 -1.93
N MET A 137 22.07 9.84 -2.72
CA MET A 137 22.50 8.55 -3.31
C MET A 137 22.71 7.45 -2.26
N LYS A 138 23.10 7.81 -1.03
CA LYS A 138 23.27 6.89 0.10
C LYS A 138 21.97 6.16 0.49
N PHE A 139 20.82 6.83 0.34
CA PHE A 139 19.52 6.35 0.80
C PHE A 139 18.61 5.87 -0.35
N LYS A 140 19.12 5.77 -1.57
CA LYS A 140 18.32 5.36 -2.74
C LYS A 140 17.67 3.97 -2.59
N ARG A 141 18.34 3.03 -1.92
CA ARG A 141 17.75 1.71 -1.59
C ARG A 141 16.64 1.79 -0.55
N PHE A 142 16.76 2.72 0.40
CA PHE A 142 15.74 2.97 1.43
C PHE A 142 14.51 3.61 0.78
N ALA A 143 14.73 4.59 -0.10
CA ALA A 143 13.69 5.25 -0.88
C ALA A 143 12.78 4.24 -1.58
N LEU A 144 13.37 3.25 -2.26
CA LEU A 144 12.62 2.20 -2.96
C LEU A 144 11.68 1.44 -2.01
N VAL A 145 12.13 1.08 -0.81
CA VAL A 145 11.27 0.36 0.16
C VAL A 145 10.06 1.19 0.55
N TYR A 146 10.29 2.47 0.88
CA TYR A 146 9.22 3.40 1.24
C TYR A 146 8.23 3.62 0.09
N LEU A 147 8.73 3.80 -1.14
CA LEU A 147 7.91 3.96 -2.34
C LEU A 147 7.07 2.72 -2.63
N VAL A 148 7.70 1.54 -2.67
CA VAL A 148 7.02 0.28 -3.00
C VAL A 148 5.97 -0.04 -1.95
N LEU A 149 6.28 0.09 -0.66
CA LEU A 149 5.29 -0.17 0.40
C LEU A 149 4.13 0.84 0.36
N GLY A 150 4.43 2.13 0.18
CA GLY A 150 3.40 3.16 0.07
C GLY A 150 2.47 2.91 -1.11
N ILE A 151 3.02 2.63 -2.29
CA ILE A 151 2.25 2.29 -3.50
C ILE A 151 1.41 1.04 -3.24
N ILE A 152 2.01 -0.08 -2.85
CA ILE A 152 1.29 -1.35 -2.67
C ILE A 152 0.12 -1.18 -1.71
N VAL A 153 0.31 -0.51 -0.57
CA VAL A 153 -0.78 -0.35 0.41
C VAL A 153 -1.90 0.53 -0.13
N VAL A 154 -1.58 1.67 -0.77
CA VAL A 154 -2.58 2.55 -1.37
C VAL A 154 -3.34 1.85 -2.50
N THR A 155 -2.62 1.19 -3.41
CA THR A 155 -3.22 0.46 -4.53
C THR A 155 -4.12 -0.66 -4.00
N VAL A 156 -3.68 -1.46 -3.02
CA VAL A 156 -4.48 -2.53 -2.41
C VAL A 156 -5.73 -1.97 -1.71
N ALA A 157 -5.61 -0.86 -0.99
CA ALA A 157 -6.76 -0.22 -0.35
C ALA A 157 -7.79 0.28 -1.39
N LEU A 158 -7.35 1.01 -2.40
CA LEU A 158 -8.21 1.48 -3.50
C LEU A 158 -8.85 0.32 -4.26
N PHE A 159 -8.07 -0.73 -4.53
CA PHE A 159 -8.54 -1.94 -5.17
C PHE A 159 -9.65 -2.60 -4.35
N PHE A 160 -9.42 -2.81 -3.05
CA PHE A 160 -10.39 -3.40 -2.14
C PHE A 160 -11.69 -2.59 -2.14
N PHE A 161 -11.64 -1.27 -1.96
CA PHE A 161 -12.83 -0.42 -1.99
C PHE A 161 -13.50 -0.28 -3.35
N SER A 162 -12.82 -0.64 -4.44
CA SER A 162 -13.46 -0.71 -5.75
C SER A 162 -14.43 -1.89 -5.89
N THR A 163 -14.34 -2.91 -5.01
CA THR A 163 -15.14 -4.15 -5.07
C THR A 163 -16.45 -4.03 -4.30
N LYS A 164 -17.42 -4.90 -4.59
CA LYS A 164 -18.69 -4.99 -3.85
C LYS A 164 -18.46 -5.21 -2.35
N ILE A 165 -17.50 -6.07 -2.01
CA ILE A 165 -17.13 -6.37 -0.62
C ILE A 165 -16.58 -5.13 0.06
N GLY A 166 -15.63 -4.44 -0.56
CA GLY A 166 -15.02 -3.25 0.02
C GLY A 166 -16.03 -2.11 0.22
N ILE A 167 -16.93 -1.88 -0.74
CA ILE A 167 -18.01 -0.88 -0.57
C ILE A 167 -18.91 -1.22 0.62
N GLY A 168 -19.25 -2.50 0.83
CA GLY A 168 -19.99 -2.93 2.01
C GLY A 168 -19.29 -2.61 3.32
N VAL A 169 -17.99 -2.88 3.36
CA VAL A 169 -17.14 -2.58 4.51
C VAL A 169 -17.11 -1.09 4.84
N ILE A 170 -17.16 -0.18 3.85
CA ILE A 170 -17.26 1.27 4.13
C ILE A 170 -18.59 1.60 4.85
N GLY A 171 -19.69 0.99 4.41
CA GLY A 171 -20.99 1.16 5.08
C GLY A 171 -20.94 0.75 6.55
N GLU A 172 -20.29 -0.38 6.85
CA GLU A 172 -20.12 -0.84 8.24
C GLU A 172 -19.14 0.02 9.03
N MET A 173 -18.02 0.44 8.42
CA MET A 173 -16.99 1.24 9.08
C MET A 173 -17.42 2.67 9.41
N THR A 174 -18.46 3.18 8.75
CA THR A 174 -19.01 4.53 9.00
C THR A 174 -20.08 4.56 10.10
N LYS A 175 -20.47 3.40 10.64
CA LYS A 175 -21.37 3.30 11.79
C LYS A 175 -20.70 3.75 13.08
N GLY A 176 -21.49 4.31 13.99
CA GLY A 176 -21.06 4.78 15.31
C GLY A 176 -20.72 6.27 15.35
N ASN A 177 -20.23 6.73 16.51
CA ASN A 177 -19.92 8.14 16.73
C ASN A 177 -18.61 8.57 16.06
N SER A 178 -18.45 9.89 15.96
CA SER A 178 -17.26 10.50 15.39
C SER A 178 -15.98 10.07 16.13
N PHE A 179 -14.89 9.97 15.39
CA PHE A 179 -13.59 9.57 15.93
C PHE A 179 -12.99 10.55 16.95
N PHE A 180 -13.53 11.76 17.05
CA PHE A 180 -13.22 12.71 18.13
C PHE A 180 -13.55 12.18 19.53
N GLY A 181 -14.35 11.11 19.65
CA GLY A 181 -14.58 10.39 20.92
C GLY A 181 -13.31 9.76 21.52
N SER A 182 -12.24 9.60 20.75
CA SER A 182 -10.89 9.29 21.25
C SER A 182 -9.93 10.40 20.87
N TRP A 183 -9.49 11.16 21.88
CA TRP A 183 -8.50 12.22 21.66
C TRP A 183 -7.18 11.66 21.11
N GLN A 184 -6.79 10.44 21.50
CA GLN A 184 -5.58 9.77 20.99
C GLN A 184 -5.66 9.50 19.50
N LEU A 185 -6.80 8.97 19.04
CA LEU A 185 -7.04 8.68 17.63
C LEU A 185 -7.15 9.98 16.81
N ALA A 186 -7.87 10.98 17.32
CA ALA A 186 -8.02 12.25 16.63
C ALA A 186 -6.67 12.98 16.48
N LEU A 187 -5.88 13.03 17.55
CA LEU A 187 -4.56 13.66 17.55
C LEU A 187 -3.59 12.93 16.61
N SER A 188 -3.57 11.61 16.60
CA SER A 188 -2.69 10.83 15.73
C SER A 188 -3.05 11.00 14.25
N LEU A 189 -4.33 10.99 13.89
CA LEU A 189 -4.78 11.28 12.52
C LEU A 189 -4.39 12.71 12.09
N PHE A 190 -4.50 13.68 12.99
CA PHE A 190 -4.09 15.06 12.72
C PHE A 190 -2.57 15.17 12.50
N ILE A 191 -1.77 14.48 13.31
CA ILE A 191 -0.32 14.39 13.11
C ILE A 191 -0.01 13.74 11.76
N PHE A 192 -0.68 12.64 11.39
CA PHE A 192 -0.47 12.00 10.09
C PHE A 192 -0.86 12.92 8.94
N LEU A 193 -1.99 13.62 9.04
CA LEU A 193 -2.43 14.59 8.03
C LEU A 193 -1.38 15.69 7.83
N ILE A 194 -0.93 16.34 8.92
CA ILE A 194 0.12 17.36 8.86
C ILE A 194 1.41 16.78 8.28
N SER A 195 1.78 15.56 8.66
CA SER A 195 3.00 14.91 8.18
C SER A 195 2.92 14.62 6.69
N VAL A 196 1.79 14.13 6.16
CA VAL A 196 1.59 13.94 4.72
C VAL A 196 1.72 15.29 4.02
N VAL A 197 0.94 16.29 4.43
CA VAL A 197 0.92 17.61 3.78
C VAL A 197 2.31 18.27 3.83
N GLY A 198 2.99 18.23 4.99
CA GLY A 198 4.31 18.83 5.16
C GLY A 198 5.37 18.13 4.32
N THR A 199 5.38 16.79 4.30
CA THR A 199 6.36 16.03 3.52
C THR A 199 6.12 16.15 2.02
N THR A 200 4.86 16.18 1.55
CA THR A 200 4.53 16.35 0.13
C THR A 200 4.87 17.74 -0.37
N LEU A 201 4.53 18.80 0.38
CA LEU A 201 4.90 20.17 0.04
C LEU A 201 6.41 20.35 0.01
N TYR A 202 7.12 19.77 0.98
CA TYR A 202 8.58 19.83 1.00
C TYR A 202 9.18 19.07 -0.20
N ALA A 203 8.68 17.88 -0.53
CA ALA A 203 9.13 17.11 -1.71
C ALA A 203 8.83 17.85 -3.03
N ALA A 204 7.66 18.49 -3.14
CA ALA A 204 7.29 19.31 -4.29
C ALA A 204 8.17 20.57 -4.42
N ALA A 205 8.48 21.25 -3.30
CA ALA A 205 9.37 22.41 -3.28
C ALA A 205 10.79 22.04 -3.73
N GLN A 206 11.25 20.83 -3.41
CA GLN A 206 12.52 20.28 -3.87
C GLN A 206 12.47 19.73 -5.32
N LYS A 207 11.33 19.86 -6.03
CA LYS A 207 11.09 19.32 -7.39
C LYS A 207 11.33 17.82 -7.51
N LEU A 208 11.16 17.08 -6.41
CA LEU A 208 11.28 15.62 -6.39
C LEU A 208 9.98 14.93 -6.83
N LEU A 209 8.85 15.63 -6.75
CA LEU A 209 7.55 15.18 -7.22
C LEU A 209 7.14 15.98 -8.45
N SER A 210 6.48 15.31 -9.40
CA SER A 210 5.80 16.02 -10.49
C SER A 210 4.54 16.73 -9.94
N PRO A 211 4.06 17.79 -10.62
CA PRO A 211 2.82 18.46 -10.19
C PRO A 211 1.61 17.52 -10.20
N PHE A 212 1.57 16.56 -11.15
CA PHE A 212 0.51 15.55 -11.21
C PHE A 212 0.58 14.56 -10.05
N GLU A 213 1.77 14.10 -9.66
CA GLU A 213 1.95 13.24 -8.49
C GLU A 213 1.57 13.96 -7.20
N THR A 214 1.95 15.23 -7.07
CA THR A 214 1.60 16.06 -5.91
C THR A 214 0.09 16.20 -5.80
N LEU A 215 -0.59 16.52 -6.91
CA LEU A 215 -2.05 16.59 -6.98
C LEU A 215 -2.70 15.26 -6.63
N ALA A 216 -2.16 14.14 -7.12
CA ALA A 216 -2.67 12.81 -6.82
C ALA A 216 -2.55 12.47 -5.33
N VAL A 217 -1.40 12.76 -4.69
CA VAL A 217 -1.23 12.53 -3.25
C VAL A 217 -2.22 13.38 -2.44
N PHE A 218 -2.43 14.65 -2.81
CA PHE A 218 -3.44 15.49 -2.14
C PHE A 218 -4.86 14.97 -2.37
N ALA A 219 -5.21 14.58 -3.59
CA ALA A 219 -6.52 14.01 -3.91
C ALA A 219 -6.80 12.74 -3.10
N LEU A 220 -5.81 11.84 -2.98
CA LEU A 220 -5.91 10.63 -2.17
C LEU A 220 -5.95 10.94 -0.68
N THR A 221 -5.20 11.94 -0.21
CA THR A 221 -5.25 12.41 1.18
C THR A 221 -6.66 12.92 1.52
N CYS A 222 -7.25 13.72 0.63
CA CYS A 222 -8.63 14.19 0.77
C CYS A 222 -9.63 13.04 0.72
N LEU A 223 -9.46 12.09 -0.21
CA LEU A 223 -10.30 10.90 -0.31
C LEU A 223 -10.30 10.12 1.01
N PHE A 224 -9.13 9.73 1.52
CA PHE A 224 -9.06 8.94 2.75
C PHE A 224 -9.41 9.74 4.01
N GLY A 225 -9.09 11.04 4.04
CA GLY A 225 -9.47 11.94 5.12
C GLY A 225 -10.98 12.14 5.20
N THR A 226 -11.66 12.30 4.06
CA THR A 226 -13.12 12.44 4.04
C THR A 226 -13.81 11.17 4.54
N ILE A 227 -13.31 9.98 4.21
CA ILE A 227 -13.85 8.70 4.71
C ILE A 227 -13.88 8.64 6.25
N ALA A 228 -12.87 9.19 6.93
CA ALA A 228 -12.86 9.27 8.39
C ALA A 228 -13.97 10.16 8.95
N LEU A 229 -14.38 11.20 8.20
CA LEU A 229 -15.35 12.21 8.60
C LEU A 229 -16.78 11.89 8.15
N LEU A 230 -17.00 10.89 7.30
CA LEU A 230 -18.33 10.60 6.74
C LEU A 230 -19.34 10.28 7.84
N PRO A 231 -20.59 10.80 7.73
CA PRO A 231 -21.70 10.28 8.53
C PRO A 231 -22.02 8.84 8.13
N GLU A 232 -22.81 8.15 8.93
CA GLU A 232 -23.23 6.78 8.65
C GLU A 232 -23.82 6.68 7.23
N GLN A 233 -23.32 5.71 6.44
CA GLN A 233 -23.73 5.52 5.05
C GLN A 233 -24.44 4.17 4.87
N THR A 234 -25.61 4.20 4.25
CA THR A 234 -26.30 3.00 3.78
C THR A 234 -25.82 2.68 2.36
N MET A 235 -24.89 1.74 2.21
CA MET A 235 -24.29 1.41 0.90
C MET A 235 -25.16 0.48 0.04
N PHE A 236 -26.02 -0.30 0.69
CA PHE A 236 -26.92 -1.25 0.04
C PHE A 236 -28.35 -1.01 0.48
N VAL A 237 -29.29 -1.18 -0.44
CA VAL A 237 -30.71 -1.18 -0.13
C VAL A 237 -31.04 -2.52 0.54
N PRO A 238 -31.70 -2.53 1.71
CA PRO A 238 -32.09 -3.78 2.35
C PRO A 238 -32.98 -4.60 1.41
N ALA A 239 -32.58 -5.83 1.14
CA ALA A 239 -33.38 -6.77 0.36
C ALA A 239 -34.60 -7.18 1.19
N TYR A 240 -35.81 -6.99 0.65
CA TYR A 240 -37.05 -7.38 1.32
C TYR A 240 -37.35 -8.88 1.17
N SER A 241 -36.63 -9.58 0.28
CA SER A 241 -36.76 -11.00 -0.02
C SER A 241 -35.39 -11.69 -0.06
N TYR A 242 -35.33 -12.95 0.37
CA TYR A 242 -34.12 -13.78 0.32
C TYR A 242 -33.61 -14.01 -1.12
N TYR A 243 -34.47 -13.82 -2.12
CA TYR A 243 -34.15 -13.97 -3.55
C TYR A 243 -33.82 -12.64 -4.26
N ASP A 244 -33.91 -11.50 -3.57
CA ASP A 244 -33.56 -10.22 -4.18
C ASP A 244 -32.05 -10.01 -4.14
N ASP A 245 -31.48 -9.76 -5.31
CA ASP A 245 -30.10 -9.30 -5.41
C ASP A 245 -29.91 -8.00 -4.61
N ILE A 246 -28.88 -7.98 -3.77
CA ILE A 246 -28.51 -6.80 -2.98
C ILE A 246 -28.11 -5.68 -3.95
N LYS A 247 -29.00 -4.70 -4.13
CA LYS A 247 -28.79 -3.53 -4.97
C LYS A 247 -28.03 -2.44 -4.22
N LEU A 248 -27.14 -1.74 -4.92
CA LEU A 248 -26.47 -0.56 -4.38
C LEU A 248 -27.48 0.57 -4.18
N SER A 249 -27.34 1.29 -3.07
CA SER A 249 -28.03 2.58 -2.87
C SER A 249 -27.41 3.65 -3.76
N SER A 250 -28.06 4.81 -3.90
CA SER A 250 -27.51 5.97 -4.62
C SER A 250 -26.13 6.38 -4.08
N THR A 251 -25.95 6.33 -2.76
CA THR A 251 -24.65 6.62 -2.12
C THR A 251 -23.63 5.53 -2.40
N GLY A 252 -24.04 4.26 -2.36
CA GLY A 252 -23.17 3.14 -2.72
C GLY A 252 -22.67 3.22 -4.17
N VAL A 253 -23.54 3.62 -5.11
CA VAL A 253 -23.15 3.86 -6.52
C VAL A 253 -22.11 4.97 -6.63
N LEU A 254 -22.32 6.10 -5.91
CA LEU A 254 -21.36 7.20 -5.90
C LEU A 254 -19.98 6.73 -5.43
N TRP A 255 -19.91 6.06 -4.27
CA TRP A 255 -18.64 5.56 -3.74
C TRP A 255 -17.98 4.53 -4.65
N ALA A 256 -18.77 3.61 -5.22
CA ALA A 256 -18.26 2.68 -6.21
C ALA A 256 -17.62 3.41 -7.39
N LEU A 257 -18.28 4.42 -7.95
CA LEU A 257 -17.69 5.22 -9.04
C LEU A 257 -16.40 5.91 -8.60
N VAL A 258 -16.40 6.56 -7.43
CA VAL A 258 -15.23 7.26 -6.90
C VAL A 258 -14.03 6.33 -6.77
N PHE A 259 -14.18 5.15 -6.15
CA PHE A 259 -13.05 4.22 -5.99
C PHE A 259 -12.62 3.57 -7.30
N ASN A 260 -13.55 3.27 -8.20
CA ASN A 260 -13.20 2.72 -9.52
C ASN A 260 -12.42 3.73 -10.37
N PHE A 261 -12.80 5.02 -10.33
CA PHE A 261 -12.01 6.06 -10.98
C PHE A 261 -10.68 6.30 -10.26
N ALA A 262 -10.67 6.31 -8.92
CA ALA A 262 -9.46 6.53 -8.15
C ALA A 262 -8.39 5.45 -8.43
N ILE A 263 -8.76 4.16 -8.40
CA ILE A 263 -7.81 3.08 -8.73
C ILE A 263 -7.37 3.16 -10.19
N PHE A 264 -8.29 3.46 -11.11
CA PHE A 264 -7.94 3.56 -12.54
C PHE A 264 -6.93 4.68 -12.80
N PHE A 265 -7.17 5.88 -12.27
CA PHE A 265 -6.26 7.01 -12.43
C PHE A 265 -4.96 6.86 -11.65
N GLU A 266 -4.99 6.19 -10.49
CA GLU A 266 -3.78 5.86 -9.73
C GLU A 266 -2.85 4.95 -10.55
N LEU A 267 -3.40 3.88 -11.16
CA LEU A 267 -2.62 2.94 -11.96
C LEU A 267 -2.06 3.58 -13.24
N LEU A 268 -2.87 4.40 -13.92
CA LEU A 268 -2.38 5.19 -15.05
C LEU A 268 -1.31 6.19 -14.61
N GLY A 269 -1.49 6.84 -13.46
CA GLY A 269 -0.54 7.75 -12.85
C GLY A 269 0.80 7.06 -12.53
N LEU A 270 0.78 5.83 -12.01
CA LEU A 270 1.99 5.03 -11.76
C LEU A 270 2.74 4.70 -13.06
N ILE A 271 2.02 4.25 -14.09
CA ILE A 271 2.63 3.92 -15.40
C ILE A 271 3.23 5.19 -16.03
N PHE A 272 2.49 6.31 -16.01
CA PHE A 272 2.93 7.58 -16.56
C PHE A 272 4.13 8.16 -15.78
N SER A 273 4.10 8.10 -14.44
CA SER A 273 5.21 8.48 -13.57
C SER A 273 6.46 7.65 -13.90
N GLY A 274 6.31 6.32 -14.02
CA GLY A 274 7.40 5.44 -14.43
C GLY A 274 7.97 5.78 -15.80
N TYR A 275 7.13 6.17 -16.77
CA TYR A 275 7.58 6.64 -18.08
C TYR A 275 8.35 7.97 -18.00
N SER A 276 7.80 8.96 -17.29
CA SER A 276 8.41 10.28 -17.11
C SER A 276 9.77 10.19 -16.43
N ARG A 277 9.89 9.32 -15.42
CA ARG A 277 11.13 9.08 -14.65
C ARG A 277 12.07 8.05 -15.28
N ARG A 278 11.66 7.41 -16.39
CA ARG A 278 12.37 6.29 -17.06
C ARG A 278 12.66 5.11 -16.13
N GLU A 279 11.73 4.82 -15.21
CA GLU A 279 11.85 3.75 -14.23
C GLU A 279 11.00 2.55 -14.62
N THR A 280 11.65 1.51 -15.15
CA THR A 280 10.97 0.29 -15.61
C THR A 280 10.21 -0.43 -14.50
N TRP A 281 10.67 -0.33 -13.24
CA TRP A 281 10.04 -1.03 -12.11
C TRP A 281 8.64 -0.45 -11.79
N LEU A 282 8.47 0.88 -11.84
CA LEU A 282 7.18 1.55 -11.65
C LEU A 282 6.19 1.17 -12.75
N ILE A 283 6.66 1.16 -14.00
CA ILE A 283 5.85 0.75 -15.16
C ILE A 283 5.37 -0.69 -14.99
N ASN A 284 6.27 -1.61 -14.63
CA ASN A 284 5.94 -3.01 -14.45
C ASN A 284 4.97 -3.22 -13.28
N LEU A 285 5.14 -2.48 -12.18
CA LEU A 285 4.27 -2.56 -11.01
C LEU A 285 2.85 -2.07 -11.34
N GLY A 286 2.73 -0.89 -11.98
CA GLY A 286 1.43 -0.36 -12.42
C GLY A 286 0.75 -1.25 -13.45
N ALA A 287 1.50 -1.79 -14.42
CA ALA A 287 0.99 -2.75 -15.40
C ALA A 287 0.48 -4.04 -14.74
N LEU A 288 1.21 -4.57 -13.75
CA LEU A 288 0.80 -5.76 -13.00
C LEU A 288 -0.51 -5.53 -12.24
N PHE A 289 -0.64 -4.40 -11.54
CA PHE A 289 -1.88 -4.09 -10.82
C PHE A 289 -3.04 -3.79 -11.77
N LEU A 290 -2.79 -3.16 -12.91
CA LEU A 290 -3.80 -2.96 -13.95
C LEU A 290 -4.30 -4.29 -14.52
N TYR A 291 -3.40 -5.23 -14.78
CA TYR A 291 -3.75 -6.58 -15.19
C TYR A 291 -4.62 -7.29 -14.14
N LEU A 292 -4.23 -7.23 -12.86
CA LEU A 292 -5.01 -7.77 -11.75
C LEU A 292 -6.39 -7.11 -11.62
N LEU A 293 -6.48 -5.79 -11.81
CA LEU A 293 -7.73 -5.05 -11.76
C LEU A 293 -8.67 -5.51 -12.87
N ILE A 294 -8.17 -5.62 -14.11
CA ILE A 294 -8.97 -6.11 -15.22
C ILE A 294 -9.48 -7.52 -14.95
N ILE A 295 -8.63 -8.41 -14.42
CA ILE A 295 -9.05 -9.76 -14.02
C ILE A 295 -10.19 -9.68 -13.01
N VAL A 296 -10.01 -8.99 -11.88
CA VAL A 296 -11.04 -8.97 -10.84
C VAL A 296 -12.34 -8.34 -11.33
N LYS A 297 -12.28 -7.24 -12.10
CA LYS A 297 -13.48 -6.63 -12.69
C LYS A 297 -14.16 -7.53 -13.71
N TYR A 298 -13.38 -8.28 -14.48
CA TYR A 298 -13.90 -9.27 -15.41
C TYR A 298 -14.67 -10.37 -14.67
N PHE A 299 -14.10 -10.92 -13.58
CA PHE A 299 -14.77 -11.92 -12.74
C PHE A 299 -16.01 -11.34 -12.03
N ASP A 300 -15.92 -10.14 -11.46
CA ASP A 300 -17.05 -9.49 -10.78
C ASP A 300 -18.24 -9.24 -11.73
N TRP A 301 -17.97 -8.83 -12.97
CA TRP A 301 -19.04 -8.48 -13.92
C TRP A 301 -19.58 -9.70 -14.66
N LEU A 302 -18.73 -10.56 -15.23
CA LEU A 302 -19.20 -11.61 -16.14
C LEU A 302 -19.62 -12.90 -15.43
N PHE A 303 -19.16 -13.16 -14.19
CA PHE A 303 -19.62 -14.31 -13.41
C PHE A 303 -21.09 -14.15 -12.98
N ALA A 304 -21.60 -12.91 -12.94
CA ALA A 304 -22.99 -12.61 -12.64
C ALA A 304 -23.94 -12.78 -13.85
N PHE A 305 -23.45 -12.69 -15.09
CA PHE A 305 -24.29 -12.60 -16.29
C PHE A 305 -24.16 -13.76 -17.28
N LEU A 306 -23.14 -14.64 -17.18
CA LEU A 306 -22.90 -15.71 -18.14
C LEU A 306 -22.90 -17.10 -17.52
N ASP A 307 -23.36 -18.08 -18.30
CA ASP A 307 -23.24 -19.50 -17.95
C ASP A 307 -21.76 -19.86 -17.75
N LYS A 308 -21.46 -20.59 -16.67
CA LYS A 308 -20.09 -20.75 -16.12
C LYS A 308 -19.10 -21.26 -17.17
N SER A 309 -19.55 -22.10 -18.09
CA SER A 309 -18.75 -22.70 -19.17
C SER A 309 -18.32 -21.69 -20.23
N ILE A 310 -19.21 -20.77 -20.63
CA ILE A 310 -18.93 -19.74 -21.66
C ILE A 310 -18.03 -18.66 -21.06
N PHE A 311 -18.25 -18.33 -19.78
CA PHE A 311 -17.40 -17.44 -19.01
C PHE A 311 -15.93 -17.88 -19.03
N PHE A 312 -15.61 -19.16 -18.77
CA PHE A 312 -14.22 -19.64 -18.75
C PHE A 312 -13.53 -19.53 -20.12
N ILE A 313 -14.25 -19.77 -21.22
CA ILE A 313 -13.71 -19.67 -22.58
C ILE A 313 -13.45 -18.20 -22.94
N GLY A 314 -14.40 -17.32 -22.64
CA GLY A 314 -14.25 -15.88 -22.86
C GLY A 314 -13.12 -15.28 -22.02
N ALA A 315 -12.97 -15.72 -20.77
CA ALA A 315 -11.94 -15.25 -19.85
C ALA A 315 -10.55 -15.60 -20.38
N GLY A 316 -10.37 -16.83 -20.86
CA GLY A 316 -9.11 -17.30 -21.46
C GLY A 316 -8.71 -16.47 -22.67
N ILE A 317 -9.65 -16.19 -23.58
CA ILE A 317 -9.39 -15.38 -24.78
C ILE A 317 -9.06 -13.94 -24.39
N LEU A 318 -9.84 -13.31 -23.50
CA LEU A 318 -9.59 -11.94 -23.09
C LEU A 318 -8.23 -11.78 -22.39
N LEU A 319 -7.92 -12.68 -21.45
CA LEU A 319 -6.63 -12.69 -20.75
C LEU A 319 -5.46 -12.79 -21.73
N PHE A 320 -5.61 -13.62 -22.76
CA PHE A 320 -4.60 -13.78 -23.79
C PHE A 320 -4.43 -12.50 -24.64
N VAL A 321 -5.53 -11.87 -25.06
CA VAL A 321 -5.49 -10.64 -25.87
C VAL A 321 -4.92 -9.46 -25.07
N ILE A 322 -5.36 -9.29 -23.82
CA ILE A 322 -4.88 -8.19 -22.97
C ILE A 322 -3.41 -8.42 -22.60
N GLY A 323 -3.04 -9.63 -22.21
CA GLY A 323 -1.64 -9.98 -21.96
C GLY A 323 -0.75 -9.74 -23.17
N TRP A 324 -1.22 -10.07 -24.37
CA TRP A 324 -0.53 -9.76 -25.63
C TRP A 324 -0.37 -8.26 -25.85
N PHE A 325 -1.44 -7.48 -25.70
CA PHE A 325 -1.39 -6.02 -25.89
C PHE A 325 -0.47 -5.34 -24.88
N MET A 326 -0.53 -5.76 -23.61
CA MET A 326 0.36 -5.27 -22.58
C MET A 326 1.83 -5.59 -22.87
N GLU A 327 2.13 -6.81 -23.31
CA GLU A 327 3.50 -7.19 -23.65
C GLU A 327 3.99 -6.45 -24.90
N LYS A 328 3.12 -6.21 -25.88
CA LYS A 328 3.44 -5.41 -27.07
C LYS A 328 3.69 -3.94 -26.70
N GLY A 329 2.85 -3.37 -25.84
CA GLY A 329 3.02 -2.01 -25.29
C GLY A 329 4.32 -1.87 -24.51
N ARG A 330 4.63 -2.84 -23.64
CA ARG A 330 5.89 -2.90 -22.89
C ARG A 330 7.11 -2.91 -23.83
N ARG A 331 7.09 -3.74 -24.89
CA ARG A 331 8.20 -3.81 -25.86
C ARG A 331 8.40 -2.50 -26.60
N TYR A 332 7.32 -1.87 -27.06
CA TYR A 332 7.36 -0.57 -27.75
C TYR A 332 7.89 0.55 -26.83
N MET A 333 7.46 0.55 -25.57
CA MET A 333 7.93 1.54 -24.60
C MET A 333 9.40 1.35 -24.24
N ILE A 334 9.87 0.10 -24.10
CA ILE A 334 11.28 -0.17 -23.77
C ILE A 334 12.20 0.10 -24.97
N SER A 335 11.76 -0.11 -26.21
CA SER A 335 12.57 0.24 -27.39
C SER A 335 12.84 1.74 -27.48
N ASN A 336 11.86 2.57 -27.12
CA ASN A 336 12.01 4.04 -27.12
C ASN A 336 12.88 4.58 -25.98
N ILE A 337 13.15 3.79 -24.94
CA ILE A 337 14.04 4.20 -23.83
C ILE A 337 15.51 3.85 -24.13
N LYS A 338 15.75 2.93 -25.07
CA LYS A 338 17.10 2.47 -25.45
C LYS A 338 17.70 3.16 -26.68
N ALA A 339 16.85 3.76 -27.52
CA ALA A 339 17.26 4.74 -28.52
C ALA A 339 17.48 6.11 -27.83
#